data_AF-A0A086WDC7-F1
#
_entry.id   AF-A0A086WDC7-F1
#
_cell.length_a   1.000
_cell.length_b   1.000
_cell.length_c   1.000
_cell.angle_alpha   90.00
_cell.angle_beta   90.00
_cell.angle_gamma   90.00
#
_symmetry.space_group_name_H-M   'P 1'
#
loop_
_entity.id
_entity.type
_entity.pdbx_description
1 polymer ?
#
loop_
_entity_poly.entity_id
_entity_poly.type
_entity_poly.pdbx_seq_one_letter_code
_entity_poly.pdbx_strand_id
1 'polypeptide(L)'
;MREPTRPLPSLVPLPHGGWEVDSYMSSADYTIRGLGLVPPNTIVPVIVVPGIMGTNLRAKMKPRIGTVNDERNEKLTPAAVAWRPPNDAASAMRDAKVWDKLSPRDRQKWFDRHTLEVDDRGPVIVPDTNDGYVVTEAELRSRGWGEVHAGSYGLLVSSLQSQLNQTFETDDKTHRRCVKPHWKRVMGYDPRKWGVREMTPLTEAHLERYAKNYYPVYCFGYNWLDDCDTSAKLLEKRITNIIDSWRELNRTCEKVIVVTHSMGGLVARACAKRIPGKIAGVIHGAMPAYGAPVAYRRIACGTEAFSPSNGVKDNVTGYVIAKILGDSPEKTTPVLATSPGALELLPNHLYPGPWLHVRVVKVRGQANPADHERKGAIKPMEEAPTDYLKLPSSIAPNPYDLYRDMRRWYRLIDPHLADPAKKHKKGVLKAITDAIDIAENFHRSLGDYYHPNTYVFYGDDRNKLSFGQVRWVARQWGNSPTALTTSNISTAQMLDRSYDKSRRVVVEGRTELRFEPDLQDTRGDGTVPYQSGAGPAGKVKQLFAAEGFDHQSSYNNSDILMLTLRLIAKIVQEMS
;
A
#
# COMPACT_ATOMS: atom_id res chain seq x y z
N MET A 1 24.43 33.46 -32.27
CA MET A 1 23.53 33.47 -31.09
C MET A 1 22.25 32.75 -31.48
N ARG A 2 21.76 31.77 -30.70
CA ARG A 2 20.37 31.32 -30.88
C ARG A 2 19.47 32.54 -30.67
N GLU A 3 18.49 32.69 -31.54
CA GLU A 3 17.42 33.67 -31.30
C GLU A 3 16.80 33.36 -29.94
N PRO A 4 16.51 34.38 -29.12
CA PRO A 4 15.87 34.16 -27.83
C PRO A 4 14.51 33.49 -28.06
N THR A 5 14.25 32.41 -27.30
CA THR A 5 12.98 31.69 -27.33
C THR A 5 12.32 31.69 -25.97
N ARG A 6 11.00 31.81 -25.92
CA ARG A 6 10.16 31.56 -24.75
C ARG A 6 9.49 30.19 -24.87
N PRO A 7 9.37 29.40 -23.80
CA PRO A 7 8.64 28.14 -23.86
C PRO A 7 7.15 28.36 -24.18
N LEU A 8 6.57 27.43 -24.93
CA LEU A 8 5.13 27.35 -25.18
C LEU A 8 4.48 26.28 -24.27
N PRO A 9 3.15 26.35 -24.04
CA PRO A 9 2.41 25.30 -23.35
C PRO A 9 2.59 23.91 -23.98
N SER A 10 2.16 22.87 -23.25
CA SER A 10 2.18 21.49 -23.76
C SER A 10 1.43 21.38 -25.08
N LEU A 11 2.05 20.70 -26.06
CA LEU A 11 1.40 20.46 -27.33
C LEU A 11 0.23 19.48 -27.14
N VAL A 12 -0.91 19.81 -27.76
CA VAL A 12 -2.13 18.99 -27.77
C VAL A 12 -2.11 18.09 -29.00
N PRO A 13 -2.28 16.76 -28.85
CA PRO A 13 -2.35 15.86 -30.00
C PRO A 13 -3.66 16.06 -30.77
N LEU A 14 -3.57 16.17 -32.10
CA LEU A 14 -4.73 16.31 -32.99
C LEU A 14 -5.13 14.96 -33.62
N PRO A 15 -6.42 14.74 -33.97
CA PRO A 15 -6.90 13.49 -34.57
C PRO A 15 -6.19 13.09 -35.88
N HIS A 16 -5.71 14.06 -36.65
CA HIS A 16 -4.95 13.80 -37.88
C HIS A 16 -3.46 13.47 -37.64
N GLY A 17 -3.05 13.25 -36.38
CA GLY A 17 -1.67 12.94 -35.99
C GLY A 17 -0.74 14.15 -35.88
N GLY A 18 -1.26 15.37 -36.06
CA GLY A 18 -0.50 16.60 -35.83
C GLY A 18 -0.46 16.98 -34.35
N TRP A 19 0.25 18.07 -34.05
CA TRP A 19 0.30 18.66 -32.72
C TRP A 19 -0.10 20.13 -32.82
N GLU A 20 -0.90 20.58 -31.87
CA GLU A 20 -1.32 21.97 -31.73
C GLU A 20 -0.68 22.58 -30.47
N VAL A 21 -0.41 23.88 -30.49
CA VAL A 21 -0.03 24.61 -29.27
C VAL A 21 -0.58 26.01 -29.33
N ASP A 22 -1.19 26.43 -28.24
CA ASP A 22 -1.69 27.78 -28.09
C ASP A 22 -0.56 28.73 -27.68
N SER A 23 -0.58 29.92 -28.26
CA SER A 23 0.33 31.00 -27.91
C SER A 23 -0.43 32.32 -27.89
N TYR A 24 -0.09 33.20 -26.96
CA TYR A 24 -0.59 34.57 -26.98
C TYR A 24 -0.05 35.34 -28.19
N MET A 25 -0.90 36.15 -28.80
CA MET A 25 -0.51 37.12 -29.83
C MET A 25 0.27 38.25 -29.15
N SER A 26 1.53 38.43 -29.52
CA SER A 26 2.41 39.48 -28.99
C SER A 26 2.49 40.67 -29.95
N SER A 27 2.90 41.85 -29.44
CA SER A 27 3.21 43.01 -30.30
C SER A 27 4.27 42.62 -31.35
N ALA A 28 4.27 43.32 -32.49
CA ALA A 28 5.32 43.21 -33.50
C ALA A 28 6.73 43.48 -32.94
N ASP A 29 6.82 44.27 -31.85
CA ASP A 29 8.08 44.57 -31.16
C ASP A 29 8.61 43.39 -30.33
N TYR A 30 7.76 42.41 -30.03
CA TYR A 30 8.13 41.23 -29.24
C TYR A 30 8.68 40.13 -30.15
N THR A 31 10.00 40.16 -30.38
CA THR A 31 10.70 39.29 -31.34
C THR A 31 11.13 37.93 -30.79
N ILE A 32 10.85 37.62 -29.51
CA ILE A 32 11.19 36.35 -28.87
C ILE A 32 10.27 35.24 -29.40
N ARG A 33 10.83 34.23 -30.07
CA ARG A 33 10.07 33.14 -30.69
C ARG A 33 9.52 32.15 -29.64
N GLY A 34 8.42 31.48 -29.96
CA GLY A 34 7.91 30.37 -29.15
C GLY A 34 8.72 29.08 -29.38
N LEU A 35 9.07 28.38 -28.31
CA LEU A 35 9.68 27.05 -28.32
C LEU A 35 8.63 26.01 -27.93
N GLY A 36 8.19 25.20 -28.90
CA GLY A 36 7.36 24.01 -28.66
C GLY A 36 8.20 22.73 -28.76
N LEU A 37 8.11 21.87 -27.74
CA LEU A 37 8.78 20.57 -27.72
C LEU A 37 7.81 19.48 -28.22
N VAL A 38 8.00 19.03 -29.45
CA VAL A 38 7.12 18.04 -30.08
C VAL A 38 7.39 16.63 -29.52
N PRO A 39 6.40 15.96 -28.89
CA PRO A 39 6.59 14.60 -28.41
C PRO A 39 6.67 13.56 -29.53
N PRO A 40 7.33 12.42 -29.28
CA PRO A 40 7.24 11.28 -30.19
C PRO A 40 5.81 10.77 -30.37
N ASN A 41 5.53 10.18 -31.54
CA ASN A 41 4.22 9.58 -31.86
C ASN A 41 4.01 8.18 -31.28
N THR A 42 5.06 7.57 -30.73
CA THR A 42 4.97 6.30 -30.00
C THR A 42 4.78 6.58 -28.52
N ILE A 43 3.67 6.12 -27.97
CA ILE A 43 3.23 6.43 -26.61
C ILE A 43 3.36 5.17 -25.75
N VAL A 44 3.99 5.33 -24.59
CA VAL A 44 4.10 4.28 -23.57
C VAL A 44 3.58 4.85 -22.25
N PRO A 45 2.26 4.80 -22.01
CA PRO A 45 1.68 5.34 -20.79
C PRO A 45 2.25 4.65 -19.54
N VAL A 46 2.51 5.44 -18.50
CA VAL A 46 2.91 4.94 -17.18
C VAL A 46 1.74 5.12 -16.22
N ILE A 47 1.24 4.03 -15.64
CA ILE A 47 0.06 4.05 -14.76
C ILE A 47 0.49 3.70 -13.33
N VAL A 48 0.27 4.64 -12.41
CA VAL A 48 0.50 4.45 -10.98
C VAL A 48 -0.75 3.87 -10.31
N VAL A 49 -0.59 2.73 -9.64
CA VAL A 49 -1.64 2.04 -8.87
C VAL A 49 -1.29 2.11 -7.38
N PRO A 50 -2.10 2.80 -6.55
CA PRO A 50 -1.79 3.02 -5.14
C PRO A 50 -2.01 1.76 -4.30
N GLY A 51 -1.66 1.82 -3.02
CA GLY A 51 -1.92 0.78 -2.04
C GLY A 51 -3.30 0.84 -1.38
N ILE A 52 -3.52 -0.06 -0.42
CA ILE A 52 -4.66 -0.01 0.49
C ILE A 52 -4.72 1.36 1.18
N MET A 53 -5.91 1.95 1.23
CA MET A 53 -6.15 3.31 1.77
C MET A 53 -5.40 4.44 1.04
N GLY A 54 -4.74 4.16 -0.08
CA GLY A 54 -4.03 5.12 -0.90
C GLY A 54 -4.89 5.84 -1.95
N THR A 55 -6.16 5.49 -2.07
CA THR A 55 -7.13 6.12 -2.98
C THR A 55 -8.15 6.93 -2.19
N ASN A 56 -8.44 8.14 -2.63
CA ASN A 56 -9.51 8.97 -2.08
C ASN A 56 -10.88 8.35 -2.42
N LEU A 57 -11.79 8.25 -1.45
CA LEU A 57 -13.13 7.71 -1.65
C LEU A 57 -14.21 8.72 -1.30
N ARG A 58 -15.32 8.66 -2.01
CA ARG A 58 -16.56 9.42 -1.72
C ARG A 58 -17.76 8.49 -1.72
N ALA A 59 -18.84 8.93 -1.08
CA ALA A 59 -20.14 8.29 -1.27
C ALA A 59 -20.57 8.39 -2.73
N LYS A 60 -21.13 7.31 -3.27
CA LYS A 60 -21.58 7.23 -4.67
C LYS A 60 -22.47 8.42 -5.04
N MET A 61 -22.15 9.07 -6.14
CA MET A 61 -22.89 10.24 -6.63
C MET A 61 -24.29 9.85 -7.09
N LYS A 62 -24.41 8.69 -7.75
CA LYS A 62 -25.67 8.15 -8.30
C LYS A 62 -25.90 6.72 -7.78
N PRO A 63 -26.27 6.55 -6.50
CA PRO A 63 -26.43 5.23 -5.90
C PRO A 63 -27.62 4.49 -6.52
N ARG A 64 -27.46 3.20 -6.83
CA ARG A 64 -28.57 2.32 -7.20
C ARG A 64 -29.33 1.88 -5.95
N ILE A 65 -30.57 2.37 -5.82
CA ILE A 65 -31.44 2.12 -4.66
C ILE A 65 -32.35 0.92 -4.93
N GLY A 66 -32.72 0.16 -3.89
CA GLY A 66 -33.69 -0.92 -3.98
C GLY A 66 -33.13 -2.24 -4.56
N THR A 67 -31.83 -2.33 -4.78
CA THR A 67 -31.16 -3.60 -5.13
C THR A 67 -30.79 -4.39 -3.86
N VAL A 68 -30.34 -5.64 -4.03
CA VAL A 68 -29.85 -6.48 -2.92
C VAL A 68 -28.71 -5.79 -2.15
N ASN A 69 -27.89 -5.01 -2.85
CA ASN A 69 -26.84 -4.16 -2.27
C ASN A 69 -27.21 -2.69 -2.51
N ASP A 70 -28.08 -2.14 -1.67
CA ASP A 70 -28.41 -0.71 -1.71
C ASP A 70 -27.13 0.12 -1.62
N GLU A 71 -26.89 0.96 -2.63
CA GLU A 71 -25.65 1.73 -2.76
C GLU A 71 -25.72 3.09 -2.08
N ARG A 72 -26.84 3.43 -1.43
CA ARG A 72 -26.97 4.67 -0.67
C ARG A 72 -26.21 4.56 0.64
N ASN A 73 -25.23 5.45 0.83
CA ASN A 73 -24.53 5.56 2.11
C ASN A 73 -25.48 6.06 3.21
N GLU A 74 -25.47 5.40 4.37
CA GLU A 74 -26.37 5.73 5.49
C GLU A 74 -25.86 6.90 6.36
N LYS A 75 -24.64 7.39 6.11
CA LYS A 75 -24.00 8.47 6.88
C LYS A 75 -23.61 9.68 6.05
N LEU A 76 -23.30 9.46 4.79
CA LEU A 76 -22.78 10.46 3.89
C LEU A 76 -23.84 10.84 2.87
N THR A 77 -23.93 12.14 2.58
CA THR A 77 -24.69 12.63 1.44
C THR A 77 -24.00 12.22 0.13
N PRO A 78 -24.72 12.11 -0.99
CA PRO A 78 -24.12 11.77 -2.29
C PRO A 78 -22.94 12.69 -2.62
N ALA A 79 -21.86 12.09 -3.13
CA ALA A 79 -20.58 12.76 -3.43
C ALA A 79 -19.84 13.39 -2.24
N ALA A 80 -20.29 13.20 -0.99
CA ALA A 80 -19.51 13.61 0.18
C ALA A 80 -18.23 12.78 0.32
N VAL A 81 -17.16 13.43 0.78
CA VAL A 81 -15.86 12.78 1.01
C VAL A 81 -16.02 11.72 2.11
N ALA A 82 -15.68 10.48 1.78
CA ALA A 82 -15.71 9.36 2.70
C ALA A 82 -14.31 9.09 3.27
N TRP A 83 -13.29 9.19 2.43
CA TRP A 83 -11.90 8.94 2.78
C TRP A 83 -10.98 9.85 1.98
N ARG A 84 -10.18 10.64 2.67
CA ARG A 84 -9.10 11.43 2.09
C ARG A 84 -8.02 11.54 3.16
N PRO A 85 -6.94 10.74 3.06
CA PRO A 85 -5.92 10.76 4.10
C PRO A 85 -5.27 12.15 4.19
N PRO A 86 -4.78 12.53 5.38
CA PRO A 86 -4.18 13.83 5.59
C PRO A 86 -2.86 13.96 4.83
N ASN A 87 -2.63 15.13 4.23
CA ASN A 87 -1.41 15.42 3.44
C ASN A 87 -0.37 16.22 4.24
N ASP A 88 -0.71 16.67 5.45
CA ASP A 88 0.15 17.47 6.31
C ASP A 88 -0.15 17.17 7.80
N ALA A 89 0.77 17.54 8.69
CA ALA A 89 0.63 17.23 10.12
C ALA A 89 -0.60 17.90 10.77
N ALA A 90 -1.01 19.09 10.31
CA ALA A 90 -2.14 19.80 10.88
C ALA A 90 -3.48 19.16 10.48
N SER A 91 -3.64 18.78 9.21
CA SER A 91 -4.79 17.97 8.77
C SER A 91 -4.82 16.62 9.46
N ALA A 92 -3.67 15.97 9.65
CA ALA A 92 -3.59 14.67 10.30
C ALA A 92 -4.09 14.70 11.76
N MET A 93 -3.73 15.75 12.52
CA MET A 93 -4.22 15.95 13.88
C MET A 93 -5.72 16.28 13.95
N ARG A 94 -6.25 17.03 12.97
CA ARG A 94 -7.69 17.32 12.89
C ARG A 94 -8.47 16.05 12.57
N ASP A 95 -8.04 15.31 11.55
CA ASP A 95 -8.68 14.09 11.11
C ASP A 95 -8.64 13.02 12.20
N ALA A 96 -7.51 12.85 12.91
CA ALA A 96 -7.43 11.96 14.06
C ALA A 96 -8.53 12.25 15.10
N LYS A 97 -8.79 13.52 15.43
CA LYS A 97 -9.86 13.91 16.37
C LYS A 97 -11.26 13.61 15.83
N VAL A 98 -11.48 13.78 14.53
CA VAL A 98 -12.77 13.48 13.87
C VAL A 98 -13.01 11.98 13.87
N TRP A 99 -12.04 11.21 13.39
CA TRP A 99 -12.12 9.75 13.29
C TRP A 99 -12.24 9.08 14.66
N ASP A 100 -11.51 9.57 15.68
CA ASP A 100 -11.56 8.99 17.03
C ASP A 100 -12.96 9.11 17.68
N LYS A 101 -13.72 10.15 17.32
CA LYS A 101 -15.09 10.39 17.80
C LYS A 101 -16.15 9.55 17.09
N LEU A 102 -15.85 8.96 15.93
CA LEU A 102 -16.83 8.13 15.22
C LEU A 102 -17.05 6.81 15.98
N SER A 103 -18.31 6.56 16.33
CA SER A 103 -18.71 5.32 16.97
C SER A 103 -18.48 4.10 16.06
N PRO A 104 -18.29 2.89 16.61
CA PRO A 104 -18.22 1.65 15.82
C PRO A 104 -19.34 1.50 14.79
N ARG A 105 -20.57 1.82 15.21
CA ARG A 105 -21.77 1.81 14.36
C ARG A 105 -21.66 2.79 13.20
N ASP A 106 -21.17 3.99 13.47
CA ASP A 106 -21.05 5.02 12.44
C ASP A 106 -19.92 4.72 11.47
N ARG A 107 -18.78 4.19 11.95
CA ARG A 107 -17.69 3.69 11.11
C ARG A 107 -18.18 2.62 10.14
N GLN A 108 -18.97 1.65 10.60
CA GLN A 108 -19.53 0.60 9.74
C GLN A 108 -20.43 1.14 8.63
N LYS A 109 -21.28 2.13 8.94
CA LYS A 109 -22.17 2.77 7.96
C LYS A 109 -21.43 3.69 7.00
N TRP A 110 -20.37 4.31 7.48
CA TRP A 110 -19.54 5.24 6.71
C TRP A 110 -18.70 4.48 5.68
N PHE A 111 -17.99 3.43 6.11
CA PHE A 111 -17.10 2.62 5.27
C PHE A 111 -17.78 1.36 4.76
N ASP A 112 -18.83 1.55 3.96
CA ASP A 112 -19.47 0.47 3.24
C ASP A 112 -18.97 0.41 1.80
N ARG A 113 -18.23 -0.66 1.47
CA ARG A 113 -17.64 -0.88 0.14
C ARG A 113 -18.64 -0.72 -1.01
N HIS A 114 -19.92 -1.08 -0.81
CA HIS A 114 -20.93 -1.01 -1.87
C HIS A 114 -21.44 0.41 -2.12
N THR A 115 -21.25 1.32 -1.17
CA THR A 115 -21.75 2.70 -1.21
C THR A 115 -20.70 3.71 -1.61
N LEU A 116 -19.43 3.29 -1.73
CA LEU A 116 -18.30 4.16 -2.00
C LEU A 116 -17.79 3.99 -3.44
N GLU A 117 -17.24 5.07 -3.98
CA GLU A 117 -16.55 5.14 -5.26
C GLU A 117 -15.29 6.00 -5.12
N VAL A 118 -14.41 5.94 -6.13
CA VAL A 118 -13.20 6.76 -6.20
C VAL A 118 -13.59 8.25 -6.24
N ASP A 119 -12.90 9.05 -5.43
CA ASP A 119 -13.01 10.50 -5.42
C ASP A 119 -11.83 11.12 -6.17
N ASP A 120 -12.09 11.66 -7.35
CA ASP A 120 -11.13 12.32 -8.25
C ASP A 120 -10.82 13.78 -7.88
N ARG A 121 -11.43 14.29 -6.81
CA ARG A 121 -11.30 15.69 -6.33
C ARG A 121 -10.24 15.86 -5.25
N GLY A 122 -9.34 14.88 -5.08
CA GLY A 122 -8.21 14.99 -4.16
C GLY A 122 -7.23 16.11 -4.54
N PRO A 123 -6.33 16.52 -3.63
CA PRO A 123 -5.24 17.43 -3.96
C PRO A 123 -4.36 16.87 -5.09
N VAL A 124 -3.82 17.75 -5.92
CA VAL A 124 -2.91 17.41 -7.02
C VAL A 124 -1.64 18.24 -6.85
N ILE A 125 -0.48 17.59 -6.87
CA ILE A 125 0.81 18.29 -6.89
C ILE A 125 1.14 18.62 -8.34
N VAL A 126 0.98 19.88 -8.72
CA VAL A 126 1.35 20.36 -10.06
C VAL A 126 2.88 20.49 -10.11
N PRO A 127 3.58 19.82 -11.04
CA PRO A 127 5.03 19.93 -11.13
C PRO A 127 5.47 21.35 -11.51
N ASP A 128 6.47 21.87 -10.80
CA ASP A 128 7.12 23.13 -11.16
C ASP A 128 8.07 22.86 -12.35
N THR A 129 7.71 23.38 -13.52
CA THR A 129 8.38 23.07 -14.79
C THR A 129 9.21 24.26 -15.25
N ASN A 130 10.44 24.35 -14.74
CA ASN A 130 11.45 25.32 -15.22
C ASN A 130 11.96 25.02 -16.65
N ASP A 131 11.50 23.93 -17.27
CA ASP A 131 11.87 23.45 -18.59
C ASP A 131 10.84 23.81 -19.69
N GLY A 132 9.79 24.55 -19.33
CA GLY A 132 8.80 25.07 -20.27
C GLY A 132 7.60 24.17 -20.53
N TYR A 133 7.52 22.99 -19.91
CA TYR A 133 6.43 22.04 -20.13
C TYR A 133 5.25 22.30 -19.20
N VAL A 134 4.43 23.31 -19.49
CA VAL A 134 3.29 23.65 -18.64
C VAL A 134 2.17 22.61 -18.81
N VAL A 135 1.91 21.83 -17.74
CA VAL A 135 0.77 20.91 -17.65
C VAL A 135 -0.28 21.54 -16.72
N THR A 136 -1.53 21.59 -17.16
CA THR A 136 -2.61 22.18 -16.36
C THR A 136 -3.11 21.22 -15.28
N GLU A 137 -3.64 21.72 -14.17
CA GLU A 137 -4.27 20.88 -13.15
C GLU A 137 -5.43 20.06 -13.72
N ALA A 138 -6.20 20.64 -14.67
CA ALA A 138 -7.30 19.94 -15.35
C ALA A 138 -6.81 18.69 -16.10
N GLU A 139 -5.66 18.79 -16.77
CA GLU A 139 -5.03 17.65 -17.45
C GLU A 139 -4.49 16.61 -16.46
N LEU A 140 -3.87 17.03 -15.36
CA LEU A 140 -3.44 16.09 -14.31
C LEU A 140 -4.64 15.34 -13.70
N ARG A 141 -5.75 16.04 -13.48
CA ARG A 141 -7.01 15.44 -12.99
C ARG A 141 -7.61 14.47 -14.00
N SER A 142 -7.62 14.79 -15.30
CA SER A 142 -8.11 13.86 -16.33
C SER A 142 -7.26 12.59 -16.42
N ARG A 143 -5.99 12.67 -16.04
CA ARG A 143 -5.07 11.53 -15.89
C ARG A 143 -5.21 10.79 -14.55
N GLY A 144 -6.18 11.18 -13.71
CA GLY A 144 -6.52 10.49 -12.46
C GLY A 144 -5.68 10.91 -11.24
N TRP A 145 -4.87 11.97 -11.32
CA TRP A 145 -3.95 12.33 -10.22
C TRP A 145 -4.68 12.71 -8.93
N GLY A 146 -5.90 13.23 -9.04
CA GLY A 146 -6.75 13.53 -7.88
C GLY A 146 -7.38 12.29 -7.23
N GLU A 147 -7.28 11.11 -7.85
CA GLU A 147 -7.80 9.85 -7.32
C GLU A 147 -6.93 9.29 -6.17
N VAL A 148 -5.63 9.63 -6.15
CA VAL A 148 -4.65 9.05 -5.22
C VAL A 148 -4.28 10.00 -4.08
N HIS A 149 -3.74 9.45 -2.99
CA HIS A 149 -3.25 10.24 -1.87
C HIS A 149 -2.01 11.06 -2.25
N ALA A 150 -2.14 12.38 -2.35
CA ALA A 150 -1.08 13.26 -2.80
C ALA A 150 0.18 13.20 -1.92
N GLY A 151 0.03 13.09 -0.59
CA GLY A 151 1.18 13.00 0.33
C GLY A 151 2.04 11.74 0.14
N SER A 152 1.48 10.66 -0.40
CA SER A 152 2.21 9.40 -0.64
C SER A 152 2.67 9.22 -2.08
N TYR A 153 1.89 9.72 -3.05
CA TYR A 153 2.13 9.43 -4.47
C TYR A 153 2.43 10.68 -5.29
N GLY A 154 2.13 11.87 -4.77
CA GLY A 154 2.29 13.14 -5.47
C GLY A 154 3.73 13.39 -5.92
N LEU A 155 4.71 13.10 -5.06
CA LEU A 155 6.13 13.24 -5.43
C LEU A 155 6.53 12.24 -6.52
N LEU A 156 6.03 11.00 -6.49
CA LEU A 156 6.27 10.02 -7.55
C LEU A 156 5.72 10.49 -8.88
N VAL A 157 4.42 10.80 -8.94
CA VAL A 157 3.77 11.14 -10.21
C VAL A 157 4.33 12.44 -10.78
N SER A 158 4.63 13.42 -9.92
CA SER A 158 5.29 14.67 -10.30
C SER A 158 6.70 14.41 -10.83
N SER A 159 7.50 13.60 -10.14
CA SER A 159 8.86 13.24 -10.58
C SER A 159 8.85 12.50 -11.92
N LEU A 160 7.95 11.53 -12.11
CA LEU A 160 7.82 10.81 -13.38
C LEU A 160 7.42 11.77 -14.51
N GLN A 161 6.44 12.63 -14.28
CA GLN A 161 5.96 13.58 -15.29
C GLN A 161 7.06 14.56 -15.72
N SER A 162 7.84 15.09 -14.78
CA SER A 162 8.92 16.04 -15.07
C SER A 162 10.18 15.40 -15.66
N GLN A 163 10.41 14.10 -15.46
CA GLN A 163 11.70 13.49 -15.78
C GLN A 163 11.66 12.52 -16.97
N LEU A 164 10.56 11.77 -17.16
CA LEU A 164 10.50 10.70 -18.16
C LEU A 164 10.63 11.23 -19.59
N ASN A 165 10.08 12.41 -19.88
CA ASN A 165 10.09 13.01 -21.21
C ASN A 165 11.25 14.01 -21.42
N GLN A 166 12.10 14.21 -20.40
CA GLN A 166 13.24 15.14 -20.42
C GLN A 166 14.55 14.35 -20.47
N THR A 167 14.90 13.76 -21.61
CA THR A 167 16.07 12.86 -21.69
C THR A 167 17.37 13.59 -22.03
N PHE A 168 17.33 14.46 -23.03
CA PHE A 168 18.50 15.17 -23.55
C PHE A 168 18.29 16.68 -23.50
N GLU A 169 19.38 17.42 -23.45
CA GLU A 169 19.41 18.87 -23.64
C GLU A 169 20.55 19.28 -24.56
N THR A 170 20.55 20.53 -24.97
CA THR A 170 21.71 21.13 -25.64
C THR A 170 22.52 21.89 -24.60
N ASP A 171 23.81 21.63 -24.51
CA ASP A 171 24.71 22.37 -23.63
C ASP A 171 24.91 23.80 -24.17
N ASP A 172 24.66 24.81 -23.35
CA ASP A 172 24.67 26.21 -23.78
C ASP A 172 26.05 26.73 -24.18
N LYS A 173 27.13 26.14 -23.67
CA LYS A 173 28.51 26.58 -23.93
C LYS A 173 29.11 25.90 -25.14
N THR A 174 28.90 24.59 -25.25
CA THR A 174 29.50 23.74 -26.28
C THR A 174 28.57 23.50 -27.47
N HIS A 175 27.29 23.83 -27.32
CA HIS A 175 26.23 23.61 -28.31
C HIS A 175 26.07 22.15 -28.74
N ARG A 176 26.54 21.20 -27.92
CA ARG A 176 26.40 19.76 -28.16
C ARG A 176 25.23 19.20 -27.38
N ARG A 177 24.57 18.19 -27.95
CA ARG A 177 23.59 17.38 -27.22
C ARG A 177 24.28 16.70 -26.03
N CYS A 178 23.65 16.74 -24.86
CA CYS A 178 24.10 16.00 -23.69
C CYS A 178 22.91 15.42 -22.91
N VAL A 179 23.18 14.40 -22.09
CA VAL A 179 22.18 13.78 -21.22
C VAL A 179 21.79 14.76 -20.10
N LYS A 180 20.49 14.89 -19.82
CA LYS A 180 19.97 15.74 -18.74
C LYS A 180 20.54 15.32 -17.36
N PRO A 181 20.70 16.25 -16.40
CA PRO A 181 21.37 15.97 -15.13
C PRO A 181 20.72 14.85 -14.30
N HIS A 182 19.39 14.75 -14.28
CA HIS A 182 18.71 13.67 -13.56
C HIS A 182 19.00 12.29 -14.14
N TRP A 183 19.06 12.16 -15.47
CA TRP A 183 19.44 10.91 -16.11
C TRP A 183 20.92 10.57 -15.89
N LYS A 184 21.82 11.56 -15.88
CA LYS A 184 23.22 11.34 -15.47
C LYS A 184 23.32 10.79 -14.04
N ARG A 185 22.51 11.31 -13.11
CA ARG A 185 22.43 10.76 -11.74
C ARG A 185 21.93 9.32 -11.73
N VAL A 186 20.90 8.99 -12.51
CA VAL A 186 20.39 7.61 -12.64
C VAL A 186 21.44 6.67 -13.23
N MET A 187 22.20 7.12 -14.24
CA MET A 187 23.26 6.33 -14.88
C MET A 187 24.43 6.03 -13.94
N GLY A 188 24.83 7.02 -13.12
CA GLY A 188 25.93 6.91 -12.17
C GLY A 188 25.51 6.47 -10.76
N TYR A 189 24.27 6.02 -10.57
CA TYR A 189 23.77 5.69 -9.25
C TYR A 189 24.38 4.40 -8.70
N ASP A 190 24.74 4.40 -7.42
CA ASP A 190 25.28 3.21 -6.75
C ASP A 190 24.16 2.18 -6.50
N PRO A 191 24.18 1.00 -7.16
CA PRO A 191 23.12 0.00 -7.01
C PRO A 191 22.99 -0.53 -5.58
N ARG A 192 24.03 -0.43 -4.75
CA ARG A 192 24.00 -0.87 -3.34
C ARG A 192 22.96 -0.12 -2.52
N LYS A 193 22.67 1.13 -2.88
CA LYS A 193 21.60 1.93 -2.26
C LYS A 193 20.19 1.42 -2.59
N TRP A 194 20.05 0.63 -3.65
CA TRP A 194 18.82 -0.08 -3.99
C TRP A 194 18.79 -1.51 -3.43
N GLY A 195 19.74 -1.88 -2.56
CA GLY A 195 19.79 -3.21 -1.97
C GLY A 195 20.27 -4.30 -2.93
N VAL A 196 21.00 -3.95 -3.99
CA VAL A 196 21.61 -4.91 -4.91
C VAL A 196 23.10 -4.64 -5.06
N ARG A 197 23.90 -5.70 -5.19
CA ARG A 197 25.36 -5.55 -5.30
C ARG A 197 25.76 -4.81 -6.58
N GLU A 198 25.19 -5.24 -7.71
CA GLU A 198 25.50 -4.76 -9.04
C GLU A 198 24.22 -4.72 -9.87
N MET A 199 24.20 -3.83 -10.87
CA MET A 199 23.11 -3.72 -11.83
C MET A 199 23.70 -3.33 -13.18
N THR A 200 23.19 -3.92 -14.27
CA THR A 200 23.66 -3.57 -15.63
C THR A 200 23.62 -2.05 -15.80
N PRO A 201 24.69 -1.40 -16.29
CA PRO A 201 24.72 0.05 -16.47
C PRO A 201 23.64 0.58 -17.43
N LEU A 202 23.12 1.77 -17.15
CA LEU A 202 22.33 2.54 -18.13
C LEU A 202 23.32 3.37 -18.96
N THR A 203 23.24 3.25 -20.29
CA THR A 203 24.13 3.96 -21.21
C THR A 203 23.37 5.06 -21.95
N GLU A 204 24.10 5.99 -22.55
CA GLU A 204 23.47 7.02 -23.40
C GLU A 204 22.73 6.38 -24.60
N ALA A 205 23.29 5.34 -25.23
CA ALA A 205 22.63 4.63 -26.33
C ALA A 205 21.29 4.01 -25.94
N HIS A 206 21.16 3.54 -24.69
CA HIS A 206 19.87 3.11 -24.16
C HIS A 206 18.89 4.27 -24.02
N LEU A 207 19.36 5.44 -23.56
CA LEU A 207 18.55 6.65 -23.45
C LEU A 207 18.12 7.22 -24.80
N GLU A 208 18.95 7.08 -25.84
CA GLU A 208 18.60 7.47 -27.22
C GLU A 208 17.41 6.66 -27.75
N ARG A 209 17.37 5.35 -27.46
CA ARG A 209 16.23 4.49 -27.83
C ARG A 209 15.01 4.82 -26.98
N TYR A 210 15.21 5.00 -25.68
CA TYR A 210 14.16 5.38 -24.72
C TYR A 210 13.47 6.71 -25.11
N ALA A 211 14.24 7.71 -25.56
CA ALA A 211 13.71 9.02 -25.94
C ALA A 211 12.86 9.02 -27.23
N LYS A 212 12.75 7.88 -27.94
CA LYS A 212 11.86 7.73 -29.10
C LYS A 212 10.39 7.52 -28.72
N ASN A 213 10.07 7.43 -27.42
CA ASN A 213 8.70 7.30 -26.94
C ASN A 213 8.31 8.49 -26.06
N TYR A 214 7.01 8.77 -26.00
CA TYR A 214 6.40 9.69 -25.05
C TYR A 214 5.75 8.92 -23.89
N TYR A 215 5.95 9.39 -22.66
CA TYR A 215 5.54 8.72 -21.42
C TYR A 215 4.56 9.58 -20.63
N PRO A 216 3.25 9.60 -21.00
CA PRO A 216 2.23 10.26 -20.20
C PRO A 216 1.97 9.49 -18.90
N VAL A 217 1.92 10.19 -17.77
CA VAL A 217 1.76 9.60 -16.44
C VAL A 217 0.30 9.68 -15.99
N TYR A 218 -0.29 8.52 -15.71
CA TYR A 218 -1.65 8.35 -15.22
C TYR A 218 -1.64 7.76 -13.82
N CYS A 219 -2.76 7.92 -13.11
CA CYS A 219 -3.07 7.20 -11.89
C CYS A 219 -4.33 6.37 -12.08
N PHE A 220 -4.44 5.30 -11.30
CA PHE A 220 -5.64 4.50 -11.19
C PHE A 220 -5.95 4.27 -9.71
N GLY A 221 -6.84 5.09 -9.15
CA GLY A 221 -7.43 4.84 -7.85
C GLY A 221 -8.45 3.71 -7.92
N TYR A 222 -8.61 2.97 -6.81
CA TYR A 222 -9.64 1.95 -6.68
C TYR A 222 -10.26 1.95 -5.27
N ASN A 223 -11.43 1.33 -5.14
CA ASN A 223 -12.07 1.15 -3.83
C ASN A 223 -11.35 0.06 -3.05
N TRP A 224 -10.43 0.44 -2.17
CA TRP A 224 -9.60 -0.46 -1.38
C TRP A 224 -10.36 -1.27 -0.32
N LEU A 225 -11.66 -1.01 -0.10
CA LEU A 225 -12.53 -1.86 0.71
C LEU A 225 -13.15 -3.02 -0.10
N ASP A 226 -13.19 -2.88 -1.43
CA ASP A 226 -13.72 -3.88 -2.36
C ASP A 226 -12.64 -4.92 -2.71
N ASP A 227 -13.06 -5.97 -3.39
CA ASP A 227 -12.21 -7.07 -3.84
C ASP A 227 -11.15 -6.61 -4.87
N CYS A 228 -9.92 -7.11 -4.73
CA CYS A 228 -8.83 -6.80 -5.65
C CYS A 228 -9.08 -7.29 -7.08
N ASP A 229 -9.80 -8.41 -7.31
CA ASP A 229 -10.13 -8.88 -8.67
C ASP A 229 -11.10 -7.92 -9.38
N THR A 230 -12.09 -7.40 -8.64
CA THR A 230 -12.98 -6.34 -9.14
C THR A 230 -12.19 -5.08 -9.51
N SER A 231 -11.24 -4.67 -8.65
CA SER A 231 -10.33 -3.54 -8.94
C SER A 231 -9.43 -3.82 -10.15
N ALA A 232 -9.00 -5.06 -10.35
CA ALA A 232 -8.17 -5.47 -11.49
C ALA A 232 -8.91 -5.39 -12.83
N LYS A 233 -10.21 -5.74 -12.86
CA LYS A 233 -11.08 -5.55 -14.03
C LYS A 233 -11.28 -4.07 -14.38
N LEU A 234 -11.39 -3.22 -13.37
CA LEU A 234 -11.46 -1.78 -13.57
C LEU A 234 -10.12 -1.20 -14.09
N LEU A 235 -8.98 -1.71 -13.63
CA LEU A 235 -7.67 -1.35 -14.15
C LEU A 235 -7.50 -1.78 -15.60
N GLU A 236 -7.95 -2.99 -15.96
CA GLU A 236 -7.98 -3.48 -17.34
C GLU A 236 -8.79 -2.53 -18.26
N LYS A 237 -9.95 -2.08 -17.79
CA LYS A 237 -10.77 -1.10 -18.51
C LYS A 237 -10.05 0.24 -18.65
N ARG A 238 -9.41 0.74 -17.58
CA ARG A 238 -8.63 1.99 -17.62
C ARG A 238 -7.48 1.90 -18.63
N ILE A 239 -6.72 0.81 -18.62
CA ILE A 239 -5.61 0.55 -19.56
C ILE A 239 -6.12 0.56 -21.00
N THR A 240 -7.20 -0.17 -21.26
CA THR A 240 -7.80 -0.25 -22.60
C THR A 240 -8.24 1.13 -23.09
N ASN A 241 -8.99 1.87 -22.25
CA ASN A 241 -9.43 3.22 -22.58
C ASN A 241 -8.26 4.19 -22.85
N ILE A 242 -7.18 4.12 -22.07
CA ILE A 242 -5.99 4.97 -22.30
C ILE A 242 -5.36 4.64 -23.65
N ILE A 243 -5.14 3.35 -23.94
CA ILE A 243 -4.56 2.91 -25.21
C ILE A 243 -5.42 3.36 -26.39
N ASP A 244 -6.73 3.14 -26.31
CA ASP A 244 -7.65 3.46 -27.39
C ASP A 244 -7.73 4.99 -27.61
N SER A 245 -7.76 5.79 -26.55
CA SER A 245 -7.77 7.26 -26.68
C SER A 245 -6.54 7.83 -27.41
N TRP A 246 -5.37 7.21 -27.23
CA TRP A 246 -4.17 7.61 -27.98
C TRP A 246 -4.20 7.14 -29.44
N ARG A 247 -4.80 5.97 -29.71
CA ARG A 247 -4.96 5.45 -31.08
C ARG A 247 -5.95 6.29 -31.88
N GLU A 248 -7.03 6.76 -31.25
CA GLU A 248 -8.00 7.70 -31.85
C GLU A 248 -7.33 9.02 -32.28
N LEU A 249 -6.23 9.40 -31.61
CA LEU A 249 -5.40 10.55 -31.95
C LEU A 249 -4.26 10.21 -32.94
N ASN A 250 -4.38 9.09 -33.65
CA ASN A 250 -3.42 8.58 -34.63
C ASN A 250 -1.99 8.43 -34.08
N ARG A 251 -1.87 8.00 -32.81
CA ARG A 251 -0.60 7.65 -32.16
C ARG A 251 -0.40 6.14 -32.09
N THR A 252 0.86 5.71 -32.12
CA THR A 252 1.22 4.32 -31.84
C THR A 252 1.20 4.09 -30.34
N CYS A 253 0.18 3.42 -29.81
CA CYS A 253 0.09 3.03 -28.40
C CYS A 253 -0.36 1.58 -28.32
N GLU A 254 0.46 0.69 -27.76
CA GLU A 254 0.16 -0.75 -27.71
C GLU A 254 0.18 -1.31 -26.29
N LYS A 255 1.08 -0.78 -25.46
CA LYS A 255 1.35 -1.29 -24.12
C LYS A 255 1.52 -0.15 -23.13
N VAL A 256 1.23 -0.46 -21.87
CA VAL A 256 1.46 0.44 -20.73
C VAL A 256 2.52 -0.12 -19.80
N ILE A 257 3.17 0.75 -19.02
CA ILE A 257 4.00 0.35 -17.88
C ILE A 257 3.16 0.59 -16.62
N VAL A 258 3.11 -0.40 -15.73
CA VAL A 258 2.37 -0.28 -14.47
C VAL A 258 3.36 -0.13 -13.31
N VAL A 259 3.21 0.93 -12.52
CA VAL A 259 3.99 1.17 -11.30
C VAL A 259 3.03 1.04 -10.12
N THR A 260 3.34 0.20 -9.15
CA THR A 260 2.41 -0.08 -8.05
C THR A 260 3.00 0.25 -6.71
N HIS A 261 2.12 0.48 -5.75
CA HIS A 261 2.46 0.55 -4.33
C HIS A 261 1.64 -0.46 -3.54
N SER A 262 2.26 -1.17 -2.58
CA SER A 262 1.59 -2.01 -1.60
C SER A 262 0.58 -2.97 -2.25
N MET A 263 -0.66 -3.04 -1.76
CA MET A 263 -1.73 -3.91 -2.30
C MET A 263 -2.13 -3.59 -3.75
N GLY A 264 -1.81 -2.41 -4.29
CA GLY A 264 -1.93 -2.13 -5.72
C GLY A 264 -1.12 -3.10 -6.57
N GLY A 265 -0.08 -3.72 -6.00
CA GLY A 265 0.64 -4.81 -6.63
C GLY A 265 -0.20 -6.07 -6.85
N LEU A 266 -1.10 -6.41 -5.92
CA LEU A 266 -2.02 -7.54 -6.07
C LEU A 266 -3.05 -7.27 -7.18
N VAL A 267 -3.61 -6.05 -7.20
CA VAL A 267 -4.51 -5.57 -8.27
C VAL A 267 -3.82 -5.64 -9.63
N ALA A 268 -2.59 -5.13 -9.73
CA ALA A 268 -1.83 -5.12 -10.98
C ALA A 268 -1.41 -6.53 -11.43
N ARG A 269 -1.04 -7.44 -10.51
CA ARG A 269 -0.76 -8.84 -10.86
C ARG A 269 -2.00 -9.53 -11.45
N ALA A 270 -3.16 -9.33 -10.83
CA ALA A 270 -4.42 -9.87 -11.33
C ALA A 270 -4.79 -9.29 -12.70
N CYS A 271 -4.60 -7.98 -12.89
CA CYS A 271 -4.81 -7.32 -14.19
C CYS A 271 -3.84 -7.82 -15.26
N ALA A 272 -2.55 -7.93 -14.93
CA ALA A 272 -1.52 -8.43 -15.84
C ALA A 272 -1.76 -9.88 -16.27
N LYS A 273 -2.33 -10.71 -15.39
CA LYS A 273 -2.74 -12.08 -15.73
C LYS A 273 -3.85 -12.12 -16.79
N ARG A 274 -4.71 -11.10 -16.81
CA ARG A 274 -5.84 -10.97 -17.76
C ARG A 274 -5.41 -10.42 -19.11
N ILE A 275 -4.56 -9.39 -19.11
CA ILE A 275 -4.15 -8.65 -20.32
C ILE A 275 -2.64 -8.54 -20.47
N PRO A 276 -1.86 -9.64 -20.42
CA PRO A 276 -0.40 -9.58 -20.45
C PRO A 276 0.14 -8.89 -21.72
N GLY A 277 -0.55 -9.05 -22.85
CA GLY A 277 -0.16 -8.42 -24.12
C GLY A 277 -0.27 -6.89 -24.16
N LYS A 278 -1.03 -6.27 -23.23
CA LYS A 278 -1.19 -4.81 -23.13
C LYS A 278 -0.28 -4.17 -22.09
N ILE A 279 0.59 -4.95 -21.42
CA ILE A 279 1.50 -4.46 -20.38
C ILE A 279 2.94 -4.71 -20.84
N ALA A 280 3.75 -3.65 -20.91
CA ALA A 280 5.16 -3.75 -21.27
C ALA A 280 6.00 -4.28 -20.09
N GLY A 281 5.62 -3.89 -18.87
CA GLY A 281 6.24 -4.35 -17.65
C GLY A 281 5.59 -3.77 -16.41
N VAL A 282 5.92 -4.32 -15.25
CA VAL A 282 5.37 -3.93 -13.95
C VAL A 282 6.49 -3.67 -12.95
N ILE A 283 6.41 -2.55 -12.24
CA ILE A 283 7.28 -2.22 -11.10
C ILE A 283 6.42 -2.30 -9.84
N HIS A 284 6.71 -3.26 -8.97
CA HIS A 284 6.04 -3.36 -7.68
C HIS A 284 6.88 -2.70 -6.57
N GLY A 285 6.29 -1.75 -5.87
CA GLY A 285 6.87 -1.15 -4.68
C GLY A 285 6.19 -1.60 -3.39
N ALA A 286 6.97 -2.10 -2.43
CA ALA A 286 6.51 -2.47 -1.09
C ALA A 286 5.28 -3.41 -1.07
N MET A 287 5.16 -4.31 -2.05
CA MET A 287 3.99 -5.17 -2.19
C MET A 287 3.95 -6.26 -1.10
N PRO A 288 2.83 -6.44 -0.37
CA PRO A 288 2.63 -7.58 0.53
C PRO A 288 2.34 -8.85 -0.29
N ALA A 289 3.33 -9.39 -0.99
CA ALA A 289 3.15 -10.50 -1.94
C ALA A 289 2.43 -11.72 -1.31
N TYR A 290 2.69 -11.98 -0.03
CA TYR A 290 2.10 -13.08 0.73
C TYR A 290 1.15 -12.61 1.85
N GLY A 291 0.78 -11.33 1.86
CA GLY A 291 0.07 -10.70 2.97
C GLY A 291 0.99 -10.29 4.12
N ALA A 292 0.41 -9.68 5.16
CA ALA A 292 1.14 -9.14 6.29
C ALA A 292 0.44 -9.47 7.62
N PRO A 293 1.12 -10.12 8.59
CA PRO A 293 0.55 -10.44 9.90
C PRO A 293 0.01 -9.23 10.69
N VAL A 294 0.47 -8.01 10.37
CA VAL A 294 -0.08 -6.77 10.93
C VAL A 294 -1.59 -6.63 10.68
N ALA A 295 -2.13 -7.16 9.58
CA ALA A 295 -3.57 -7.17 9.34
C ALA A 295 -4.32 -7.98 10.43
N TYR A 296 -3.78 -9.13 10.83
CA TYR A 296 -4.32 -9.89 11.96
C TYR A 296 -4.25 -9.06 13.23
N ARG A 297 -3.09 -8.45 13.53
CA ARG A 297 -2.88 -7.64 14.73
C ARG A 297 -3.89 -6.48 14.82
N ARG A 298 -4.11 -5.76 13.72
CA ARG A 298 -5.01 -4.58 13.69
C ARG A 298 -6.49 -4.94 13.80
N ILE A 299 -6.92 -6.06 13.21
CA ILE A 299 -8.31 -6.54 13.35
C ILE A 299 -8.52 -7.09 14.77
N ALA A 300 -7.62 -7.93 15.25
CA ALA A 300 -7.77 -8.63 16.52
C ALA A 300 -7.63 -7.71 17.75
N CYS A 301 -6.86 -6.63 17.63
CA CYS A 301 -6.41 -5.83 18.77
C CYS A 301 -6.48 -4.30 18.55
N GLY A 302 -6.84 -3.81 17.36
CA GLY A 302 -6.74 -2.40 17.00
C GLY A 302 -5.33 -1.98 16.57
N THR A 303 -5.26 -0.81 15.94
CA THR A 303 -4.03 -0.28 15.33
C THR A 303 -3.00 0.15 16.38
N GLU A 304 -1.73 -0.08 16.05
CA GLU A 304 -0.58 0.22 16.89
C GLU A 304 -0.28 1.73 16.86
N ALA A 305 -0.09 2.34 18.03
CA ALA A 305 0.33 3.73 18.14
C ALA A 305 1.86 3.87 18.29
N PHE A 306 2.57 2.74 18.39
CA PHE A 306 3.99 2.65 18.73
C PHE A 306 4.65 1.52 17.93
N SER A 307 5.92 1.70 17.61
CA SER A 307 6.83 0.63 17.17
C SER A 307 8.14 0.74 17.95
N PRO A 308 8.76 -0.39 18.35
CA PRO A 308 10.06 -0.38 19.04
C PRO A 308 11.17 0.28 18.21
N SER A 309 11.03 0.34 16.89
CA SER A 309 12.02 0.95 16.00
C SER A 309 11.69 2.39 15.59
N ASN A 310 10.55 2.93 16.04
CA ASN A 310 10.16 4.30 15.72
C ASN A 310 10.87 5.31 16.64
N GLY A 311 11.38 6.39 16.03
CA GLY A 311 11.76 7.59 16.78
C GLY A 311 10.53 8.33 17.34
N VAL A 312 10.76 9.36 18.16
CA VAL A 312 9.68 10.16 18.78
C VAL A 312 8.70 10.73 17.75
N LYS A 313 9.21 11.25 16.62
CA LYS A 313 8.37 11.80 15.53
C LYS A 313 7.54 10.71 14.85
N ASP A 314 8.11 9.55 14.59
CA ASP A 314 7.43 8.42 13.96
C ASP A 314 6.32 7.84 14.85
N ASN A 315 6.49 7.88 16.18
CA ASN A 315 5.45 7.48 17.13
C ASN A 315 4.28 8.48 17.19
N VAL A 316 4.52 9.77 17.00
CA VAL A 316 3.42 10.75 16.85
C VAL A 316 2.61 10.44 15.59
N THR A 317 3.27 10.12 14.48
CA THR A 317 2.61 9.69 13.24
C THR A 317 1.85 8.37 13.44
N GLY A 318 2.44 7.40 14.13
CA GLY A 318 1.80 6.13 14.49
C GLY A 318 0.52 6.33 15.33
N TYR A 319 0.56 7.21 16.33
CA TYR A 319 -0.62 7.58 17.12
C TYR A 319 -1.75 8.15 16.26
N VAL A 320 -1.42 9.06 15.34
CA VAL A 320 -2.40 9.67 14.41
C VAL A 320 -3.04 8.61 13.51
N ILE A 321 -2.22 7.73 12.91
CA ILE A 321 -2.70 6.61 12.09
C ILE A 321 -3.62 5.70 12.92
N ALA A 322 -3.25 5.38 14.16
CA ALA A 322 -4.06 4.53 15.02
C ALA A 322 -5.44 5.13 15.30
N LYS A 323 -5.53 6.44 15.53
CA LYS A 323 -6.84 7.12 15.72
C LYS A 323 -7.70 7.10 14.46
N ILE A 324 -7.08 7.29 13.29
CA ILE A 324 -7.77 7.26 11.99
C ILE A 324 -8.30 5.84 11.70
N LEU A 325 -7.42 4.83 11.72
CA LEU A 325 -7.78 3.44 11.41
C LEU A 325 -8.67 2.80 12.47
N GLY A 326 -8.50 3.19 13.73
CA GLY A 326 -9.13 2.58 14.89
C GLY A 326 -8.07 1.95 15.80
N ASP A 327 -7.97 2.47 17.02
CA ASP A 327 -7.00 2.05 18.04
C ASP A 327 -7.45 0.83 18.84
N SER A 328 -8.64 0.31 18.54
CA SER A 328 -9.32 -0.78 19.23
C SER A 328 -10.09 -1.69 18.25
N PRO A 329 -10.29 -2.97 18.58
CA PRO A 329 -11.08 -3.90 17.77
C PRO A 329 -12.50 -3.40 17.48
N GLU A 330 -13.12 -2.69 18.43
CA GLU A 330 -14.46 -2.09 18.29
C GLU A 330 -14.49 -1.08 17.15
N LYS A 331 -13.38 -0.39 16.88
CA LYS A 331 -13.29 0.60 15.80
C LYS A 331 -12.82 0.00 14.47
N THR A 332 -12.05 -1.09 14.48
CA THR A 332 -11.51 -1.73 13.27
C THR A 332 -12.42 -2.83 12.72
N THR A 333 -12.92 -3.72 13.60
CA THR A 333 -13.71 -4.91 13.21
C THR A 333 -14.95 -4.57 12.38
N PRO A 334 -15.78 -3.55 12.71
CA PRO A 334 -17.00 -3.28 11.93
C PRO A 334 -16.73 -2.95 10.46
N VAL A 335 -15.55 -2.42 10.15
CA VAL A 335 -15.16 -2.04 8.78
C VAL A 335 -14.39 -3.17 8.10
N LEU A 336 -13.38 -3.73 8.78
CA LEU A 336 -12.43 -4.64 8.16
C LEU A 336 -12.95 -6.08 8.07
N ALA A 337 -13.81 -6.52 8.99
CA ALA A 337 -14.28 -7.91 9.06
C ALA A 337 -15.13 -8.35 7.86
N THR A 338 -15.72 -7.39 7.13
CA THR A 338 -16.59 -7.65 5.98
C THR A 338 -16.08 -6.98 4.69
N SER A 339 -14.83 -6.52 4.70
CA SER A 339 -14.16 -5.92 3.55
C SER A 339 -13.18 -6.93 2.94
N PRO A 340 -13.47 -7.52 1.76
CA PRO A 340 -12.55 -8.44 1.10
C PRO A 340 -11.18 -7.80 0.84
N GLY A 341 -11.15 -6.54 0.36
CA GLY A 341 -9.89 -5.82 0.12
C GLY A 341 -9.04 -5.66 1.38
N ALA A 342 -9.63 -5.49 2.56
CA ALA A 342 -8.87 -5.49 3.81
C ALA A 342 -8.37 -6.90 4.20
N LEU A 343 -9.21 -7.93 4.00
CA LEU A 343 -8.88 -9.32 4.33
C LEU A 343 -7.86 -9.94 3.36
N GLU A 344 -7.75 -9.44 2.14
CA GLU A 344 -6.70 -9.79 1.16
C GLU A 344 -5.31 -9.31 1.60
N LEU A 345 -5.20 -8.46 2.64
CA LEU A 345 -3.92 -8.14 3.27
C LEU A 345 -3.44 -9.23 4.24
N LEU A 346 -4.32 -10.10 4.73
CA LEU A 346 -3.94 -11.15 5.68
C LEU A 346 -2.93 -12.12 5.07
N PRO A 347 -2.04 -12.75 5.88
CA PRO A 347 -1.17 -13.81 5.40
C PRO A 347 -1.93 -14.85 4.57
N ASN A 348 -1.54 -15.04 3.32
CA ASN A 348 -2.21 -15.99 2.45
C ASN A 348 -1.58 -17.38 2.55
N HIS A 349 -2.12 -18.34 1.80
CA HIS A 349 -1.62 -19.72 1.75
C HIS A 349 -0.15 -19.90 1.33
N LEU A 350 0.52 -18.85 0.83
CA LEU A 350 1.95 -18.85 0.48
C LEU A 350 2.83 -18.17 1.55
N TYR A 351 2.25 -17.52 2.55
CA TYR A 351 3.03 -16.89 3.63
C TYR A 351 3.76 -17.96 4.46
N PRO A 352 5.05 -17.78 4.77
CA PRO A 352 5.79 -18.75 5.60
C PRO A 352 5.13 -18.96 6.96
N GLY A 353 4.64 -20.18 7.21
CA GLY A 353 4.07 -20.59 8.48
C GLY A 353 5.09 -21.29 9.39
N PRO A 354 4.83 -21.38 10.71
CA PRO A 354 3.76 -20.69 11.44
C PRO A 354 4.06 -19.18 11.60
N TRP A 355 3.01 -18.38 11.74
CA TRP A 355 3.13 -16.92 11.96
C TRP A 355 2.20 -16.37 13.05
N LEU A 356 1.28 -17.17 13.60
CA LEU A 356 0.50 -16.83 14.80
C LEU A 356 0.87 -17.76 15.94
N HIS A 357 1.29 -17.21 17.08
CA HIS A 357 1.75 -17.98 18.23
C HIS A 357 0.95 -17.63 19.49
N VAL A 358 0.77 -18.62 20.35
CA VAL A 358 0.34 -18.42 21.74
C VAL A 358 1.45 -18.90 22.66
N ARG A 359 2.05 -17.96 23.38
CA ARG A 359 3.21 -18.17 24.25
C ARG A 359 2.84 -17.94 25.70
N VAL A 360 3.27 -18.84 26.57
CA VAL A 360 3.29 -18.58 28.02
C VAL A 360 4.73 -18.57 28.48
N VAL A 361 5.11 -17.50 29.18
CA VAL A 361 6.43 -17.36 29.82
C VAL A 361 6.24 -17.67 31.29
N LYS A 362 6.79 -18.80 31.75
CA LYS A 362 6.82 -19.13 33.17
C LYS A 362 7.96 -18.35 33.82
N VAL A 363 7.63 -17.61 34.86
CA VAL A 363 8.58 -16.74 35.56
C VAL A 363 8.84 -17.32 36.94
N ARG A 364 10.10 -17.70 37.21
CA ARG A 364 10.54 -18.26 38.50
C ARG A 364 11.45 -17.26 39.21
N GLY A 365 11.10 -16.92 40.46
CA GLY A 365 11.80 -15.97 41.33
C GLY A 365 10.83 -15.07 42.09
N GLN A 366 11.18 -14.66 43.31
CA GLN A 366 10.40 -13.67 44.07
C GLN A 366 10.77 -12.26 43.60
N ALA A 367 9.82 -11.46 43.17
CA ALA A 367 9.96 -10.01 43.23
C ALA A 367 9.73 -9.60 44.70
N ASN A 368 10.78 -9.30 45.44
CA ASN A 368 10.66 -8.86 46.82
C ASN A 368 10.46 -7.33 46.83
N PRO A 369 9.36 -6.79 47.38
CA PRO A 369 9.13 -5.34 47.41
C PRO A 369 10.22 -4.54 48.14
N ALA A 370 11.01 -5.20 49.00
CA ALA A 370 12.14 -4.61 49.72
C ALA A 370 13.43 -4.43 48.88
N ASP A 371 13.49 -5.00 47.66
CA ASP A 371 14.67 -4.90 46.80
C ASP A 371 14.80 -3.55 46.09
N HIS A 372 13.80 -2.66 46.21
CA HIS A 372 13.90 -1.28 45.72
C HIS A 372 14.88 -0.40 46.52
N GLU A 373 15.24 -0.79 47.75
CA GLU A 373 16.11 0.02 48.62
C GLU A 373 17.57 -0.47 48.67
N ARG A 374 17.88 -1.68 48.18
CA ARG A 374 19.27 -2.18 48.13
C ARG A 374 19.82 -2.11 46.72
N LYS A 375 20.68 -1.12 46.48
CA LYS A 375 21.63 -1.11 45.34
C LYS A 375 22.58 -2.31 45.45
N GLY A 376 22.15 -3.48 44.99
CA GLY A 376 22.97 -4.68 45.01
C GLY A 376 22.22 -5.93 44.57
N ALA A 377 22.34 -6.26 43.28
CA ALA A 377 21.98 -7.54 42.65
C ALA A 377 20.52 -8.01 42.78
N ILE A 378 19.65 -7.51 41.87
CA ILE A 378 18.42 -8.20 41.50
C ILE A 378 18.81 -9.61 41.03
N LYS A 379 18.37 -10.67 41.72
CA LYS A 379 18.55 -12.04 41.20
C LYS A 379 17.88 -12.12 39.82
N PRO A 380 18.57 -12.60 38.77
CA PRO A 380 17.96 -12.72 37.46
C PRO A 380 16.75 -13.66 37.56
N MET A 381 15.59 -13.17 37.14
CA MET A 381 14.39 -13.99 37.04
C MET A 381 14.58 -15.00 35.93
N GLU A 382 14.34 -16.28 36.23
CA GLU A 382 14.42 -17.32 35.22
C GLU A 382 13.10 -17.32 34.43
N GLU A 383 13.20 -17.00 33.14
CA GLU A 383 12.08 -17.01 32.20
C GLU A 383 12.14 -18.26 31.32
N ALA A 384 11.09 -19.07 31.36
CA ALA A 384 10.93 -20.25 30.51
C ALA A 384 9.77 -20.04 29.53
N PRO A 385 10.02 -19.50 28.32
CA PRO A 385 8.98 -19.31 27.30
C PRO A 385 8.60 -20.65 26.65
N THR A 386 7.31 -20.89 26.44
CA THR A 386 6.79 -22.04 25.71
C THR A 386 5.68 -21.61 24.76
N ASP A 387 5.82 -21.92 23.47
CA ASP A 387 4.78 -21.73 22.45
C ASP A 387 3.84 -22.93 22.48
N TYR A 388 2.65 -22.73 23.05
CA TYR A 388 1.60 -23.76 23.14
C TYR A 388 0.80 -23.90 21.85
N LEU A 389 0.72 -22.84 21.04
CA LEU A 389 0.11 -22.86 19.71
C LEU A 389 1.04 -22.20 18.70
N LYS A 390 1.07 -22.77 17.49
CA LYS A 390 1.80 -22.28 16.31
C LYS A 390 0.89 -22.49 15.11
N LEU A 391 0.39 -21.42 14.50
CA LEU A 391 -0.61 -21.46 13.44
C LEU A 391 -0.16 -20.64 12.22
N PRO A 392 -0.46 -21.09 10.99
CA PRO A 392 -0.96 -22.42 10.61
C PRO A 392 -0.01 -23.55 11.06
N SER A 393 -0.52 -24.76 11.19
CA SER A 393 0.24 -25.95 11.66
C SER A 393 0.11 -27.11 10.70
N SER A 394 0.83 -28.21 10.89
CA SER A 394 0.68 -29.42 10.06
C SER A 394 -0.72 -30.02 10.08
N ILE A 395 -1.47 -29.87 11.18
CA ILE A 395 -2.85 -30.38 11.33
C ILE A 395 -3.92 -29.35 10.97
N ALA A 396 -3.56 -28.08 10.88
CA ALA A 396 -4.42 -26.98 10.43
C ALA A 396 -3.59 -26.07 9.50
N PRO A 397 -3.27 -26.55 8.28
CA PRO A 397 -2.31 -25.89 7.39
C PRO A 397 -2.91 -24.69 6.65
N ASN A 398 -4.24 -24.62 6.55
CA ASN A 398 -4.92 -23.58 5.81
C ASN A 398 -5.13 -22.32 6.67
N PRO A 399 -4.45 -21.18 6.39
CA PRO A 399 -4.61 -19.96 7.20
C PRO A 399 -6.04 -19.40 7.18
N TYR A 400 -6.82 -19.67 6.14
CA TYR A 400 -8.19 -19.16 6.07
C TYR A 400 -9.13 -19.86 7.07
N ASP A 401 -8.83 -21.09 7.50
CA ASP A 401 -9.61 -21.75 8.55
C ASP A 401 -9.44 -21.04 9.90
N LEU A 402 -8.23 -20.52 10.17
CA LEU A 402 -7.97 -19.63 11.30
C LEU A 402 -8.77 -18.32 11.20
N TYR A 403 -8.97 -17.78 10.00
CA TYR A 403 -9.74 -16.54 9.81
C TYR A 403 -11.23 -16.77 9.99
N ARG A 404 -11.73 -17.96 9.62
CA ARG A 404 -13.12 -18.38 9.81
C ARG A 404 -13.44 -18.81 11.24
N ASP A 405 -12.44 -18.94 12.11
CA ASP A 405 -12.65 -19.26 13.52
C ASP A 405 -13.25 -18.07 14.27
N MET A 406 -14.54 -18.20 14.61
CA MET A 406 -15.29 -17.18 15.35
C MET A 406 -15.41 -17.49 16.85
N ARG A 407 -14.78 -18.57 17.34
CA ARG A 407 -15.00 -19.10 18.69
C ARG A 407 -13.78 -18.96 19.59
N ARG A 408 -12.60 -19.33 19.10
CA ARG A 408 -11.40 -19.38 19.95
C ARG A 408 -11.05 -18.00 20.49
N TRP A 409 -10.44 -17.97 21.68
CA TRP A 409 -10.11 -16.69 22.33
C TRP A 409 -9.04 -15.92 21.57
N TYR A 410 -8.20 -16.57 20.74
CA TYR A 410 -7.20 -15.95 19.86
C TYR A 410 -7.74 -15.71 18.43
N ARG A 411 -9.06 -15.75 18.22
CA ARG A 411 -9.67 -15.46 16.91
C ARG A 411 -9.27 -14.11 16.33
N LEU A 412 -9.21 -14.05 15.01
CA LEU A 412 -9.02 -12.82 14.24
C LEU A 412 -10.20 -11.85 14.48
N ILE A 413 -11.41 -12.31 14.19
CA ILE A 413 -12.62 -11.49 14.18
C ILE A 413 -13.49 -11.83 15.39
N ASP A 414 -13.95 -10.80 16.09
CA ASP A 414 -15.02 -10.96 17.08
C ASP A 414 -16.38 -10.72 16.41
N PRO A 415 -17.24 -11.74 16.27
CA PRO A 415 -18.53 -11.55 15.62
C PRO A 415 -19.44 -10.59 16.39
N HIS A 416 -19.25 -10.41 17.71
CA HIS A 416 -20.02 -9.45 18.50
C HIS A 416 -19.68 -7.99 18.18
N LEU A 417 -18.48 -7.73 17.65
CA LEU A 417 -18.02 -6.40 17.27
C LEU A 417 -18.23 -6.10 15.78
N ALA A 418 -18.59 -7.10 14.97
CA ALA A 418 -18.58 -6.98 13.51
C ALA A 418 -19.82 -6.29 12.92
N ASP A 419 -20.97 -6.28 13.60
CA ASP A 419 -22.20 -5.65 13.09
C ASP A 419 -22.94 -4.74 14.11
N PRO A 420 -22.28 -3.69 14.65
CA PRO A 420 -22.91 -2.74 15.56
C PRO A 420 -24.08 -1.96 14.94
N ALA A 421 -24.15 -1.85 13.61
CA ALA A 421 -25.26 -1.21 12.90
C ALA A 421 -26.44 -2.15 12.60
N LYS A 422 -26.30 -3.47 12.84
CA LYS A 422 -27.28 -4.51 12.45
C LYS A 422 -27.62 -4.45 10.95
N LYS A 423 -26.62 -4.20 10.12
CA LYS A 423 -26.74 -4.03 8.67
C LYS A 423 -26.91 -5.38 7.96
N HIS A 424 -26.31 -6.44 8.48
CA HIS A 424 -26.28 -7.74 7.79
C HIS A 424 -27.53 -8.56 8.12
N LYS A 425 -28.63 -8.29 7.40
CA LYS A 425 -29.94 -8.99 7.58
C LYS A 425 -29.85 -10.53 7.47
N LYS A 426 -28.92 -11.05 6.64
CA LYS A 426 -28.66 -12.48 6.48
C LYS A 426 -27.69 -13.07 7.52
N GLY A 427 -27.30 -12.27 8.52
CA GLY A 427 -26.33 -12.61 9.56
C GLY A 427 -24.92 -12.13 9.24
N VAL A 428 -24.27 -11.49 10.22
CA VAL A 428 -22.89 -11.00 10.10
C VAL A 428 -21.88 -12.12 9.87
N LEU A 429 -22.10 -13.30 10.47
CA LEU A 429 -21.23 -14.46 10.29
C LEU A 429 -21.11 -14.85 8.82
N LYS A 430 -22.24 -14.86 8.10
CA LYS A 430 -22.24 -15.15 6.67
C LYS A 430 -21.46 -14.08 5.90
N ALA A 431 -21.65 -12.80 6.22
CA ALA A 431 -20.94 -11.70 5.55
C ALA A 431 -19.42 -11.77 5.77
N ILE A 432 -18.98 -12.15 6.98
CA ILE A 432 -17.56 -12.38 7.29
C ILE A 432 -17.03 -13.56 6.48
N THR A 433 -17.73 -14.70 6.50
CA THR A 433 -17.32 -15.90 5.74
C THR A 433 -17.25 -15.59 4.24
N ASP A 434 -18.26 -14.95 3.67
CA ASP A 434 -18.27 -14.55 2.25
C ASP A 434 -17.05 -13.66 1.92
N ALA A 435 -16.68 -12.72 2.80
CA ALA A 435 -15.53 -11.85 2.58
C ALA A 435 -14.19 -12.61 2.67
N ILE A 436 -14.06 -13.57 3.58
CA ILE A 436 -12.89 -14.45 3.67
C ILE A 436 -12.81 -15.38 2.44
N ASP A 437 -13.95 -15.90 1.98
CA ASP A 437 -14.03 -16.77 0.79
C ASP A 437 -13.59 -16.00 -0.47
N ILE A 438 -13.99 -14.74 -0.61
CA ILE A 438 -13.52 -13.87 -1.70
C ILE A 438 -12.00 -13.71 -1.63
N ALA A 439 -11.45 -13.38 -0.46
CA ALA A 439 -10.01 -13.20 -0.28
C ALA A 439 -9.22 -14.51 -0.56
N GLU A 440 -9.71 -15.65 -0.08
CA GLU A 440 -9.11 -16.96 -0.34
C GLU A 440 -9.12 -17.29 -1.84
N ASN A 441 -10.26 -17.13 -2.50
CA ASN A 441 -10.40 -17.38 -3.93
C ASN A 441 -9.51 -16.45 -4.75
N PHE A 442 -9.45 -15.16 -4.39
CA PHE A 442 -8.54 -14.20 -5.02
C PHE A 442 -7.08 -14.67 -4.89
N HIS A 443 -6.60 -14.93 -3.68
CA HIS A 443 -5.22 -15.38 -3.46
C HIS A 443 -4.88 -16.67 -4.22
N ARG A 444 -5.76 -17.68 -4.19
CA ARG A 444 -5.53 -18.95 -4.89
C ARG A 444 -5.56 -18.77 -6.40
N SER A 445 -6.49 -17.96 -6.92
CA SER A 445 -6.57 -17.68 -8.36
C SER A 445 -5.39 -16.86 -8.87
N LEU A 446 -4.86 -15.94 -8.05
CA LEU A 446 -3.66 -15.17 -8.36
C LEU A 446 -2.42 -16.07 -8.36
N GLY A 447 -2.33 -16.96 -7.36
CA GLY A 447 -1.24 -17.90 -7.18
C GLY A 447 0.12 -17.20 -7.14
N ASP A 448 1.08 -17.76 -7.84
CA ASP A 448 2.44 -17.24 -7.96
C ASP A 448 2.69 -16.46 -9.25
N TYR A 449 1.63 -16.06 -9.98
CA TYR A 449 1.77 -15.32 -11.23
C TYR A 449 2.39 -13.93 -11.01
N TYR A 450 3.35 -13.59 -11.88
CA TYR A 450 3.89 -12.25 -12.10
C TYR A 450 4.01 -12.02 -13.61
N HIS A 451 3.95 -10.76 -14.05
CA HIS A 451 4.21 -10.44 -15.45
C HIS A 451 5.68 -10.82 -15.80
N PRO A 452 5.97 -11.38 -16.99
CA PRO A 452 7.33 -11.81 -17.34
C PRO A 452 8.38 -10.69 -17.27
N ASN A 453 7.94 -9.45 -17.46
CA ASN A 453 8.74 -8.25 -17.27
C ASN A 453 8.36 -7.53 -15.97
N THR A 454 8.70 -8.12 -14.83
CA THR A 454 8.41 -7.54 -13.50
C THR A 454 9.70 -7.25 -12.74
N TYR A 455 9.74 -6.08 -12.10
CA TYR A 455 10.77 -5.66 -11.15
C TYR A 455 10.10 -5.33 -9.82
N VAL A 456 10.76 -5.63 -8.70
CA VAL A 456 10.18 -5.45 -7.37
C VAL A 456 11.18 -4.80 -6.43
N PHE A 457 10.78 -3.74 -5.72
CA PHE A 457 11.50 -3.30 -4.53
C PHE A 457 10.63 -3.50 -3.27
N TYR A 458 11.29 -3.80 -2.15
CA TYR A 458 10.64 -3.99 -0.85
C TYR A 458 11.56 -3.47 0.26
N GLY A 459 10.97 -3.16 1.43
CA GLY A 459 11.73 -2.75 2.60
C GLY A 459 12.39 -3.94 3.28
N ASP A 460 13.72 -3.89 3.44
CA ASP A 460 14.51 -4.88 4.17
C ASP A 460 15.29 -4.26 5.35
N ASP A 461 14.68 -3.27 6.01
CA ASP A 461 15.38 -2.40 6.97
C ASP A 461 15.21 -2.88 8.42
N ARG A 462 16.34 -3.08 9.11
CA ARG A 462 16.38 -3.49 10.53
C ARG A 462 15.84 -2.42 11.48
N ASN A 463 15.79 -1.16 11.04
CA ASN A 463 15.26 -0.02 11.79
C ASN A 463 13.78 0.26 11.47
N LYS A 464 13.16 -0.51 10.58
CA LYS A 464 11.73 -0.44 10.27
C LYS A 464 11.09 -1.80 10.53
N LEU A 465 10.92 -2.12 11.81
CA LEU A 465 10.40 -3.41 12.22
C LEU A 465 8.92 -3.55 11.83
N SER A 466 8.60 -4.71 11.27
CA SER A 466 7.27 -5.18 10.90
C SER A 466 6.92 -6.45 11.69
N PHE A 467 5.65 -6.84 11.68
CA PHE A 467 5.24 -8.14 12.22
C PHE A 467 5.54 -9.25 11.21
N GLY A 468 6.61 -10.01 11.43
CA GLY A 468 6.90 -11.25 10.71
C GLY A 468 6.05 -12.41 11.24
N GLN A 469 5.69 -12.33 12.51
CA GLN A 469 4.69 -13.14 13.17
C GLN A 469 3.96 -12.32 14.23
N VAL A 470 2.83 -12.82 14.71
CA VAL A 470 2.07 -12.26 15.82
C VAL A 470 2.10 -13.27 16.96
N ARG A 471 2.39 -12.81 18.18
CA ARG A 471 2.31 -13.65 19.38
C ARG A 471 1.35 -13.06 20.38
N TRP A 472 0.51 -13.91 20.95
CA TRP A 472 -0.16 -13.65 22.22
C TRP A 472 0.71 -14.18 23.33
N VAL A 473 1.19 -13.31 24.24
CA VAL A 473 2.13 -13.67 25.31
C VAL A 473 1.48 -13.47 26.67
N ALA A 474 1.46 -14.52 27.48
CA ALA A 474 1.09 -14.44 28.90
C ALA A 474 2.31 -14.70 29.79
N ARG A 475 2.45 -13.93 30.87
CA ARG A 475 3.45 -14.18 31.92
C ARG A 475 2.76 -14.87 33.09
N GLN A 476 3.17 -16.12 33.37
CA GLN A 476 2.66 -16.91 34.47
C GLN A 476 3.66 -16.86 35.63
N TRP A 477 3.21 -16.30 36.74
CA TRP A 477 3.99 -16.15 37.96
C TRP A 477 3.67 -17.27 38.95
N GLY A 478 4.71 -17.84 39.56
CA GLY A 478 4.56 -18.89 40.58
C GLY A 478 4.04 -20.21 40.02
N ASN A 479 3.61 -21.09 40.93
CA ASN A 479 3.04 -22.39 40.57
C ASN A 479 1.57 -22.22 40.16
N SER A 480 1.18 -22.85 39.05
CA SER A 480 -0.21 -22.89 38.59
C SER A 480 -0.85 -24.23 38.93
N PRO A 481 -2.13 -24.24 39.33
CA PRO A 481 -2.87 -25.46 39.62
C PRO A 481 -3.20 -26.29 38.36
N THR A 482 -2.90 -25.77 37.16
CA THR A 482 -3.22 -26.41 35.88
C THR A 482 -1.95 -26.64 35.07
N ALA A 483 -1.71 -27.88 34.66
CA ALA A 483 -0.69 -28.18 33.67
C ALA A 483 -1.14 -27.68 32.29
N LEU A 484 -0.45 -26.66 31.77
CA LEU A 484 -0.77 -26.09 30.46
C LEU A 484 -0.38 -27.08 29.34
N THR A 485 -1.28 -27.27 28.38
CA THR A 485 -1.10 -28.08 27.17
C THR A 485 -1.61 -27.31 25.95
N THR A 486 -1.21 -27.71 24.75
CA THR A 486 -1.77 -27.14 23.52
C THR A 486 -3.29 -27.22 23.48
N SER A 487 -3.86 -28.35 23.93
CA SER A 487 -5.31 -28.57 23.94
C SER A 487 -6.03 -27.59 24.86
N ASN A 488 -5.67 -27.53 26.14
CA ASN A 488 -6.39 -26.68 27.10
C ASN A 488 -6.13 -25.18 26.90
N ILE A 489 -4.95 -24.78 26.41
CA ILE A 489 -4.69 -23.39 26.02
C ILE A 489 -5.55 -23.00 24.82
N SER A 490 -5.70 -23.91 23.84
CA SER A 490 -6.53 -23.62 22.68
C SER A 490 -8.00 -23.43 23.09
N THR A 491 -8.53 -24.25 24.00
CA THR A 491 -9.96 -24.24 24.40
C THR A 491 -10.26 -23.32 25.57
N ALA A 492 -9.26 -22.58 26.07
CA ALA A 492 -9.43 -21.66 27.18
C ALA A 492 -10.59 -20.68 26.95
N GLN A 493 -11.37 -20.44 27.99
CA GLN A 493 -12.54 -19.56 27.91
C GLN A 493 -12.08 -18.12 28.03
N MET A 494 -12.48 -17.29 27.08
CA MET A 494 -12.25 -15.85 27.16
C MET A 494 -13.15 -15.24 28.24
N LEU A 495 -12.54 -14.51 29.17
CA LEU A 495 -13.25 -13.77 30.23
C LEU A 495 -13.64 -12.39 29.71
N ASP A 496 -12.64 -11.59 29.33
CA ASP A 496 -12.83 -10.22 28.86
C ASP A 496 -11.69 -9.76 27.93
N ARG A 497 -11.87 -8.56 27.39
CA ARG A 497 -10.83 -7.76 26.75
C ARG A 497 -10.49 -6.62 27.70
N SER A 498 -9.22 -6.48 28.04
CA SER A 498 -8.77 -5.34 28.83
C SER A 498 -8.57 -4.11 27.94
N TYR A 499 -8.61 -2.92 28.55
CA TYR A 499 -8.42 -1.64 27.86
C TYR A 499 -7.07 -1.53 27.12
N ASP A 500 -6.05 -2.27 27.58
CA ASP A 500 -4.71 -2.31 26.99
C ASP A 500 -4.57 -3.33 25.85
N LYS A 501 -5.68 -3.77 25.25
CA LYS A 501 -5.73 -4.71 24.12
C LYS A 501 -5.34 -6.15 24.47
N SER A 502 -5.16 -6.47 25.76
CA SER A 502 -4.93 -7.84 26.22
C SER A 502 -6.24 -8.66 26.31
N ARG A 503 -6.10 -9.99 26.23
CA ARG A 503 -7.21 -10.94 26.38
C ARG A 503 -7.00 -11.74 27.67
N ARG A 504 -7.96 -11.66 28.59
CA ARG A 504 -7.98 -12.50 29.79
C ARG A 504 -8.71 -13.79 29.49
N VAL A 505 -8.08 -14.91 29.83
CA VAL A 505 -8.64 -16.25 29.59
C VAL A 505 -8.50 -17.11 30.83
N VAL A 506 -9.42 -18.04 31.01
CA VAL A 506 -9.35 -19.06 32.06
C VAL A 506 -9.15 -20.43 31.43
N VAL A 507 -8.08 -21.11 31.84
CA VAL A 507 -7.73 -22.48 31.44
C VAL A 507 -8.36 -23.44 32.45
N GLU A 508 -9.19 -24.36 31.95
CA GLU A 508 -9.88 -25.38 32.76
C GLU A 508 -10.67 -24.81 33.96
N GLY A 509 -11.13 -23.57 33.88
CA GLY A 509 -11.83 -22.88 34.98
C GLY A 509 -10.98 -22.61 36.23
N ARG A 510 -9.65 -22.83 36.18
CA ARG A 510 -8.77 -22.80 37.36
C ARG A 510 -7.60 -21.83 37.24
N THR A 511 -7.01 -21.70 36.05
CA THR A 511 -5.83 -20.86 35.84
C THR A 511 -6.17 -19.71 34.94
N GLU A 512 -6.15 -18.49 35.48
CA GLU A 512 -6.30 -17.28 34.68
C GLU A 512 -4.96 -16.88 34.05
N LEU A 513 -4.99 -16.55 32.76
CA LEU A 513 -3.86 -16.02 32.02
C LEU A 513 -4.28 -14.74 31.30
N ARG A 514 -3.40 -13.74 31.33
CA ARG A 514 -3.55 -12.50 30.58
C ARG A 514 -2.60 -12.52 29.40
N PHE A 515 -3.15 -12.54 28.19
CA PHE A 515 -2.38 -12.56 26.96
C PHE A 515 -2.31 -11.17 26.34
N GLU A 516 -1.10 -10.65 26.23
CA GLU A 516 -0.79 -9.39 25.56
C GLU A 516 -0.23 -9.67 24.17
N PRO A 517 -0.60 -8.88 23.15
CA PRO A 517 0.01 -9.02 21.84
C PRO A 517 1.45 -8.47 21.86
N ASP A 518 2.38 -9.25 21.29
CA ASP A 518 3.79 -8.90 21.19
C ASP A 518 4.05 -7.71 20.23
N LEU A 519 5.30 -7.24 20.20
CA LEU A 519 5.76 -6.15 19.33
C LEU A 519 6.25 -6.67 17.97
N GLN A 520 6.50 -5.74 17.05
CA GLN A 520 7.15 -6.01 15.76
C GLN A 520 8.52 -6.68 15.97
N ASP A 521 8.82 -7.70 15.16
CA ASP A 521 9.89 -8.66 15.48
C ASP A 521 10.84 -8.96 14.32
N THR A 522 10.56 -8.44 13.12
CA THR A 522 11.39 -8.66 11.94
C THR A 522 11.61 -7.38 11.16
N ARG A 523 12.69 -7.31 10.39
CA ARG A 523 12.96 -6.22 9.45
C ARG A 523 11.89 -6.13 8.35
N GLY A 524 11.67 -4.93 7.83
CA GLY A 524 10.63 -4.66 6.85
C GLY A 524 10.55 -3.18 6.51
N ASP A 525 9.32 -2.69 6.31
CA ASP A 525 9.01 -1.27 6.07
C ASP A 525 8.05 -0.68 7.13
N GLY A 526 7.85 -1.37 8.26
CA GLY A 526 6.88 -1.01 9.30
C GLY A 526 5.46 -1.55 9.11
N THR A 527 5.13 -2.10 7.93
CA THR A 527 3.85 -2.77 7.66
C THR A 527 4.06 -4.16 7.08
N VAL A 528 4.83 -4.27 6.00
CA VAL A 528 5.14 -5.52 5.32
C VAL A 528 6.46 -6.07 5.87
N PRO A 529 6.48 -7.31 6.35
CA PRO A 529 7.72 -7.96 6.77
C PRO A 529 8.53 -8.43 5.55
N TYR A 530 9.85 -8.47 5.68
CA TYR A 530 10.73 -8.81 4.56
C TYR A 530 10.39 -10.16 3.91
N GLN A 531 9.91 -11.15 4.67
CA GLN A 531 9.55 -12.47 4.12
C GLN A 531 8.43 -12.38 3.09
N SER A 532 7.46 -11.48 3.28
CA SER A 532 6.42 -11.21 2.28
C SER A 532 6.96 -10.33 1.15
N GLY A 533 7.75 -9.29 1.46
CA GLY A 533 8.33 -8.41 0.45
C GLY A 533 9.25 -9.14 -0.55
N ALA A 534 10.06 -10.07 -0.03
CA ALA A 534 10.95 -10.94 -0.81
C ALA A 534 10.22 -12.12 -1.48
N GLY A 535 8.93 -12.31 -1.20
CA GLY A 535 8.12 -13.40 -1.75
C GLY A 535 8.19 -13.60 -3.27
N PRO A 536 8.29 -12.55 -4.10
CA PRO A 536 8.45 -12.68 -5.55
C PRO A 536 9.77 -13.32 -6.02
N ALA A 537 10.69 -13.70 -5.12
CA ALA A 537 11.98 -14.30 -5.47
C ALA A 537 11.82 -15.51 -6.40
N GLY A 538 12.65 -15.54 -7.45
CA GLY A 538 12.62 -16.58 -8.49
C GLY A 538 11.48 -16.45 -9.50
N LYS A 539 10.58 -15.46 -9.36
CA LYS A 539 9.38 -15.30 -10.21
C LYS A 539 9.36 -13.98 -10.99
N VAL A 540 10.32 -13.10 -10.72
CA VAL A 540 10.44 -11.75 -11.30
C VAL A 540 11.86 -11.54 -11.83
N LYS A 541 12.09 -10.52 -12.66
CA LYS A 541 13.41 -10.26 -13.25
C LYS A 541 14.45 -9.85 -12.23
N GLN A 542 14.07 -9.00 -11.29
CA GLN A 542 14.98 -8.55 -10.25
C GLN A 542 14.23 -8.05 -9.01
N LEU A 543 14.81 -8.32 -7.85
CA LEU A 543 14.41 -7.82 -6.54
C LEU A 543 15.41 -6.79 -6.03
N PHE A 544 14.90 -5.77 -5.34
CA PHE A 544 15.66 -4.69 -4.72
C PHE A 544 15.30 -4.63 -3.23
N ALA A 545 16.20 -5.13 -2.38
CA ALA A 545 16.04 -5.19 -0.92
C ALA A 545 16.46 -3.85 -0.30
N ALA A 546 15.67 -2.81 -0.54
CA ALA A 546 16.03 -1.44 -0.22
C ALA A 546 15.73 -1.10 1.25
N GLU A 547 16.44 -0.12 1.79
CA GLU A 547 16.34 0.34 3.18
C GLU A 547 15.99 1.84 3.24
N GLY A 548 15.69 2.36 4.43
CA GLY A 548 15.57 3.81 4.66
C GLY A 548 14.23 4.42 4.30
N PHE A 549 13.16 3.64 4.26
CA PHE A 549 11.79 4.17 4.08
C PHE A 549 10.77 3.41 4.94
N ASP A 550 9.72 4.11 5.36
CA ASP A 550 8.50 3.47 5.85
C ASP A 550 7.57 3.11 4.68
N HIS A 551 6.66 2.17 4.94
CA HIS A 551 5.72 1.65 3.94
C HIS A 551 4.94 2.75 3.22
N GLN A 552 4.36 3.70 3.95
CA GLN A 552 3.46 4.70 3.36
C GLN A 552 4.20 5.73 2.50
N SER A 553 5.47 5.97 2.83
CA SER A 553 6.31 7.00 2.22
C SER A 553 7.42 6.43 1.35
N SER A 554 7.31 5.15 0.92
CA SER A 554 8.37 4.49 0.13
C SER A 554 8.74 5.28 -1.13
N TYR A 555 7.75 5.85 -1.79
CA TYR A 555 7.93 6.68 -2.99
C TYR A 555 8.28 8.15 -2.70
N ASN A 556 8.37 8.54 -1.43
CA ASN A 556 8.96 9.82 -1.03
C ASN A 556 10.49 9.72 -0.82
N ASN A 557 11.05 8.52 -0.92
CA ASN A 557 12.49 8.28 -0.85
C ASN A 557 13.15 8.53 -2.21
N SER A 558 14.20 9.39 -2.25
CA SER A 558 14.92 9.75 -3.48
C SER A 558 15.49 8.56 -4.23
N ASP A 559 15.95 7.55 -3.49
CA ASP A 559 16.65 6.40 -4.04
C ASP A 559 15.65 5.50 -4.77
N ILE A 560 14.45 5.36 -4.21
CA ILE A 560 13.33 4.64 -4.83
C ILE A 560 12.80 5.37 -6.06
N LEU A 561 12.76 6.71 -6.04
CA LEU A 561 12.40 7.49 -7.24
C LEU A 561 13.41 7.28 -8.38
N MET A 562 14.71 7.29 -8.08
CA MET A 562 15.76 7.01 -9.06
C MET A 562 15.71 5.56 -9.56
N LEU A 563 15.44 4.60 -8.67
CA LEU A 563 15.23 3.19 -9.05
C LEU A 563 14.04 3.08 -10.00
N THR A 564 12.93 3.75 -9.71
CA THR A 564 11.72 3.68 -10.54
C THR A 564 12.00 4.19 -11.97
N LEU A 565 12.71 5.32 -12.12
CA LEU A 565 13.15 5.82 -13.43
C LEU A 565 14.08 4.82 -14.14
N ARG A 566 15.04 4.25 -13.41
CA ARG A 566 15.97 3.24 -13.93
C ARG A 566 15.22 2.02 -14.48
N LEU A 567 14.20 1.56 -13.77
CA LEU A 567 13.41 0.38 -14.11
C LEU A 567 12.45 0.63 -15.28
N ILE A 568 11.83 1.81 -15.37
CA ILE A 568 11.05 2.20 -16.54
C ILE A 568 11.92 2.15 -17.81
N ALA A 569 13.14 2.70 -17.75
CA ALA A 569 14.08 2.63 -18.86
C ALA A 569 14.48 1.18 -19.22
N LYS A 570 14.61 0.27 -18.24
CA LYS A 570 14.87 -1.16 -18.50
C LYS A 570 13.68 -1.84 -19.16
N ILE A 571 12.45 -1.56 -18.72
CA ILE A 571 11.25 -2.14 -19.33
C ILE A 571 11.18 -1.74 -20.81
N VAL A 572 11.43 -0.46 -21.13
CA VAL A 572 11.42 0.04 -22.51
C VAL A 572 12.52 -0.61 -23.38
N GLN A 573 13.71 -0.89 -22.83
CA GLN A 573 14.78 -1.59 -23.56
C GLN A 573 14.37 -2.98 -24.05
N GLU A 574 13.37 -3.58 -23.40
CA GLU A 574 12.89 -4.93 -23.67
C GLU A 574 11.56 -4.91 -24.44
N MET A 575 11.04 -3.72 -24.76
CA MET A 575 9.95 -3.55 -25.72
C MET A 575 10.55 -3.66 -27.13
N SER A 576 10.63 -4.89 -27.63
CA SER A 576 10.95 -5.21 -29.02
C SER A 576 9.77 -4.97 -29.94
#